data_AF-C3YPJ9-F1
#
_entry.id   AF-C3YPJ9-F1
#
_cell.length_a   1.000
_cell.length_b   1.000
_cell.length_c   1.000
_cell.angle_alpha   90.00
_cell.angle_beta   90.00
_cell.angle_gamma   90.00
#
_symmetry.space_group_name_H-M   'P 1'
#
loop_
_entity.id
_entity.type
_entity.pdbx_description
1 polymer ?
#
loop_
_entity_poly.entity_id
_entity_poly.type
_entity_poly.pdbx_seq_one_letter_code
_entity_poly.pdbx_strand_id
1 'polypeptide(L)'
;SPLHRRFLCLVKDGVLEEVEAMLRDNLDDLSFTIDCLDPCGRSAVELATIRGNQEMVETLLRHGADLGDSLLYAVDLEKEDIVTTLLTH
;
A
#
# COMPACT_ATOMS: atom_id res chain seq x y z
N SER A 1 9.04 -10.04 8.20
CA SER A 1 10.04 -10.68 7.32
C SER A 1 10.98 -9.62 6.72
N PRO A 2 12.26 -9.94 6.37
CA PRO A 2 13.10 -9.06 5.55
C PRO A 2 12.42 -8.66 4.23
N LEU A 3 11.63 -9.58 3.66
CA LEU A 3 10.88 -9.36 2.41
C LEU A 3 9.79 -8.30 2.61
N HIS A 4 8.94 -8.44 3.63
CA HIS A 4 7.96 -7.40 4.01
C HIS A 4 8.60 -6.04 4.30
N ARG A 5 9.77 -6.03 4.97
CA ARG A 5 10.47 -4.77 5.24
C ARG A 5 10.90 -4.10 3.93
N ARG A 6 11.46 -4.86 2.99
CA ARG A 6 11.84 -4.34 1.67
C ARG A 6 10.62 -3.83 0.91
N PHE A 7 9.53 -4.60 0.88
CA PHE A 7 8.26 -4.21 0.28
C PHE A 7 7.75 -2.87 0.82
N LEU A 8 7.66 -2.72 2.15
CA LEU A 8 7.20 -1.49 2.77
C LEU A 8 8.15 -0.31 2.54
N CYS A 9 9.47 -0.53 2.40
CA CYS A 9 10.39 0.54 1.99
C CYS A 9 10.10 1.01 0.57
N LEU A 10 9.93 0.10 -0.40
CA LEU A 10 9.62 0.45 -1.78
C LEU A 10 8.31 1.25 -1.89
N VAL A 11 7.28 0.87 -1.12
CA VAL A 11 6.02 1.61 -1.02
C VAL A 11 6.24 3.02 -0.46
N LYS A 12 7.00 3.16 0.65
CA LYS A 12 7.30 4.47 1.27
C LYS A 12 8.10 5.39 0.35
N ASP A 13 9.04 4.80 -0.40
CA ASP A 13 9.92 5.49 -1.34
C ASP A 13 9.23 5.78 -2.68
N GLY A 14 8.06 5.19 -2.93
CA GLY A 14 7.26 5.42 -4.14
C GLY A 14 7.76 4.69 -5.38
N VAL A 15 8.53 3.61 -5.22
CA VAL A 15 9.13 2.85 -6.33
C VAL A 15 8.12 1.83 -6.88
N LEU A 16 7.15 2.31 -7.67
CA LEU A 16 6.01 1.53 -8.16
C LEU A 16 6.42 0.28 -8.95
N GLU A 17 7.37 0.41 -9.88
CA GLU A 17 7.80 -0.71 -10.73
C GLU A 17 8.36 -1.89 -9.91
N GLU A 18 9.15 -1.60 -8.87
CA GLU A 18 9.67 -2.65 -7.99
C GLU A 18 8.59 -3.24 -7.08
N VAL A 19 7.61 -2.44 -6.66
CA VAL A 19 6.45 -2.93 -5.90
C VAL A 19 5.66 -3.93 -6.75
N GLU A 20 5.33 -3.58 -7.99
CA GLU A 20 4.61 -4.47 -8.91
C GLU A 20 5.41 -5.75 -9.22
N ALA A 21 6.72 -5.63 -9.44
CA ALA A 21 7.60 -6.78 -9.64
C ALA A 21 7.55 -7.70 -8.40
N MET A 22 7.67 -7.13 -7.19
CA MET A 22 7.65 -7.91 -5.96
C MET A 22 6.30 -8.59 -5.72
N LEU A 23 5.18 -7.91 -5.99
CA LEU A 23 3.84 -8.50 -5.88
C LEU A 23 3.68 -9.68 -6.85
N ARG A 24 4.17 -9.52 -8.08
CA ARG A 24 4.11 -10.56 -9.14
C ARG A 24 4.99 -11.77 -8.81
N ASP A 25 6.21 -11.52 -8.36
CA ASP A 25 7.21 -12.57 -8.11
C ASP A 25 6.90 -13.42 -6.87
N ASN A 26 6.06 -12.91 -5.96
CA ASN A 26 5.75 -13.55 -4.67
C ASN A 26 4.29 -14.00 -4.55
N LEU A 27 3.56 -14.14 -5.67
CA LEU A 27 2.15 -14.59 -5.66
C LEU A 27 1.95 -15.96 -4.98
N ASP A 28 2.91 -16.87 -5.13
CA ASP A 28 2.85 -18.22 -4.58
C ASP A 28 3.61 -18.38 -3.24
N ASP A 29 4.25 -17.31 -2.74
CA ASP A 29 5.02 -17.35 -1.49
C ASP A 29 4.11 -17.14 -0.28
N LEU A 30 3.79 -18.22 0.44
CA LEU A 30 3.00 -18.20 1.67
C LEU A 30 3.62 -17.36 2.80
N SER A 31 4.91 -17.00 2.71
CA SER A 31 5.58 -16.13 3.67
C SER A 31 5.43 -14.64 3.35
N PHE A 32 4.91 -14.31 2.17
CA PHE A 32 4.62 -12.95 1.73
C PHE A 32 3.13 -12.62 1.84
N THR A 33 2.84 -11.38 2.23
CA THR A 33 1.47 -10.86 2.29
C THR A 33 1.52 -9.37 2.03
N ILE A 34 0.57 -8.89 1.22
CA ILE A 34 0.44 -7.49 0.84
C ILE A 34 0.04 -6.60 2.02
N ASP A 35 -0.73 -7.14 2.97
CA ASP A 35 -1.22 -6.43 4.17
C ASP A 35 -0.22 -6.46 5.33
N CYS A 36 1.06 -6.64 5.03
CA CYS A 36 2.10 -6.59 6.06
C CYS A 36 2.18 -5.21 6.72
N LEU A 37 2.48 -5.20 8.02
CA LEU A 37 2.48 -3.99 8.83
C LEU A 37 3.90 -3.50 9.11
N ASP A 38 4.07 -2.17 9.10
CA ASP A 38 5.28 -1.54 9.59
C ASP A 38 5.36 -1.56 11.13
N PRO A 39 6.48 -1.15 11.76
CA PRO A 39 6.61 -1.17 13.22
C PRO A 39 5.61 -0.31 13.98
N CYS A 40 4.92 0.62 13.31
CA CYS A 40 3.85 1.44 13.88
C CYS A 40 2.47 0.81 13.68
N GLY A 41 2.39 -0.38 13.09
CA GLY A 41 1.13 -1.08 12.82
C GLY A 41 0.44 -0.63 11.53
N ARG A 42 1.11 0.07 10.62
CA ARG A 42 0.49 0.57 9.39
C ARG A 42 0.67 -0.36 8.21
N SER A 43 -0.38 -0.55 7.42
CA SER A 43 -0.37 -1.34 6.18
C SER A 43 0.34 -0.60 5.04
N ALA A 44 0.61 -1.33 3.94
CA ALA A 44 1.17 -0.71 2.74
C ALA A 44 0.24 0.36 2.14
N VAL A 45 -1.08 0.13 2.13
CA VAL A 45 -2.06 1.09 1.59
C VAL A 45 -2.12 2.34 2.46
N GLU A 46 -2.08 2.19 3.78
CA GLU A 46 -2.06 3.33 4.70
C GLU A 46 -0.79 4.16 4.53
N LEU A 47 0.36 3.52 4.32
CA LEU A 47 1.62 4.20 4.03
C LEU A 47 1.56 4.96 2.70
N ALA A 48 1.08 4.33 1.62
CA ALA A 48 0.91 4.98 0.33
C ALA A 48 -0.06 6.18 0.43
N THR A 49 -1.15 6.01 1.17
CA THR A 49 -2.11 7.06 1.52
C THR A 49 -1.43 8.21 2.24
N ILE A 50 -0.68 7.97 3.32
CA ILE A 50 0.06 8.99 4.08
C ILE A 50 1.10 9.71 3.22
N ARG A 51 1.69 9.04 2.22
CA ARG A 51 2.60 9.67 1.25
C ARG A 51 1.89 10.47 0.16
N GLY A 52 0.58 10.31 0.01
CA GLY A 52 -0.19 10.97 -1.05
C GLY A 52 0.07 10.37 -2.42
N ASN A 53 0.56 9.12 -2.48
CA ASN A 53 0.84 8.44 -3.73
C ASN A 53 -0.41 7.67 -4.19
N GLN A 54 -1.29 8.36 -4.91
CA GLN A 54 -2.55 7.79 -5.40
C GLN A 54 -2.33 6.57 -6.30
N GLU A 55 -1.33 6.62 -7.19
CA GLU A 55 -1.03 5.53 -8.12
C GLU A 55 -0.62 4.27 -7.35
N MET A 56 0.22 4.41 -6.32
CA MET A 56 0.58 3.30 -5.44
C MET A 56 -0.63 2.76 -4.67
N VAL A 57 -1.53 3.62 -4.17
CA VAL A 57 -2.77 3.20 -3.49
C VAL A 57 -3.62 2.35 -4.43
N GLU A 58 -3.90 2.84 -5.63
CA GLU A 58 -4.67 2.14 -6.65
C GLU A 58 -4.04 0.79 -7.01
N THR A 59 -2.72 0.75 -7.23
CA THR A 59 -2.03 -0.51 -7.55
C THR A 59 -2.14 -1.52 -6.41
N LEU A 60 -1.93 -1.12 -5.15
CA LEU A 60 -2.06 -2.02 -4.01
C LEU A 60 -3.48 -2.58 -3.88
N LEU A 61 -4.52 -1.75 -4.08
CA LEU A 61 -5.91 -2.17 -3.99
C LEU A 61 -6.31 -3.10 -5.15
N ARG A 62 -5.85 -2.84 -6.37
CA ARG A 62 -6.01 -3.76 -7.51
C ARG A 62 -5.37 -5.13 -7.26
N HIS A 63 -4.30 -5.17 -6.46
CA HIS A 63 -3.66 -6.40 -6.02
C HIS A 63 -4.30 -7.04 -4.78
N GLY A 64 -5.44 -6.50 -4.31
CA GLY A 64 -6.25 -7.09 -3.26
C GLY A 64 -5.80 -6.73 -1.84
N ALA A 65 -5.05 -5.64 -1.66
CA ALA A 65 -4.76 -5.12 -0.33
C ALA A 65 -6.03 -4.66 0.39
N ASP A 66 -6.07 -4.84 1.71
CA ASP A 66 -7.12 -4.28 2.55
C ASP A 66 -6.99 -2.75 2.62
N LEU A 67 -8.13 -2.08 2.60
CA LEU A 67 -8.24 -0.63 2.75
C LEU A 67 -7.70 -0.18 4.12
N GLY A 68 -7.92 -0.98 5.16
CA GLY A 68 -7.57 -0.62 6.54
C GLY A 68 -8.14 0.75 6.93
N ASP A 69 -7.36 1.57 7.63
CA ASP A 69 -7.74 2.92 8.03
C ASP A 69 -7.40 3.98 6.94
N SER A 70 -7.12 3.57 5.70
CA SER A 70 -6.68 4.47 4.63
C SER A 70 -7.68 5.60 4.34
N LEU A 71 -8.98 5.32 4.41
CA LEU A 71 -9.98 6.37 4.20
C LEU A 71 -9.90 7.45 5.29
N LEU A 72 -9.70 7.05 6.55
CA LEU A 72 -9.52 8.00 7.65
C LEU A 72 -8.25 8.84 7.43
N TYR A 73 -7.13 8.22 7.08
CA TYR A 73 -5.90 8.94 6.77
C TYR A 73 -6.06 9.90 5.58
N ALA A 74 -6.78 9.51 4.54
CA ALA A 74 -6.99 10.34 3.36
C ALA A 74 -7.84 11.58 3.69
N VAL A 75 -8.87 11.42 4.53
CA VAL A 75 -9.71 12.54 5.00
C VAL A 75 -8.93 13.46 5.93
N ASP A 76 -8.25 12.93 6.95
CA ASP A 76 -7.50 13.72 7.93
C ASP A 76 -6.33 14.52 7.31
N LEU A 77 -5.81 14.04 6.18
CA LEU A 77 -4.72 14.68 5.43
C LEU A 77 -5.21 15.45 4.20
N GLU A 78 -6.52 15.62 4.02
CA GLU A 78 -7.16 16.37 2.93
C GLU A 78 -6.73 15.90 1.51
N LYS A 79 -6.64 14.58 1.31
CA LYS A 79 -6.22 13.97 0.04
C LYS A 79 -7.40 13.58 -0.82
N GLU A 80 -8.03 14.58 -1.44
CA GLU A 80 -9.27 14.44 -2.24
C GLU A 80 -9.17 13.34 -3.32
N ASP A 81 -8.05 13.28 -4.05
CA ASP A 81 -7.84 12.29 -5.10
C ASP A 81 -7.85 10.86 -4.56
N ILE A 82 -7.23 10.66 -3.39
CA ILE A 82 -7.17 9.35 -2.74
C ILE A 82 -8.52 9.01 -2.10
N VAL A 83 -9.22 9.96 -1.48
CA VAL A 83 -10.59 9.75 -1.00
C VAL A 83 -11.48 9.26 -2.15
N THR A 84 -11.35 9.88 -3.33
CA THR A 84 -12.11 9.48 -4.51
C THR A 84 -11.74 8.06 -4.95
N THR A 85 -10.45 7.75 -5.09
CA THR A 85 -9.98 6.39 -5.41
C THR A 85 -10.55 5.35 -4.44
N LEU A 86 -10.44 5.59 -3.13
CA LEU A 86 -10.89 4.65 -2.09
C LEU A 86 -12.41 4.43 -2.09
N LEU A 87 -13.22 5.44 -2.48
CA LEU A 87 -14.68 5.31 -2.55
C LEU A 87 -15.17 4.63 -3.84
N THR A 88 -14.28 4.38 -4.80
CA THR A 88 -14.61 3.77 -6.11
C THR A 88 -14.11 2.33 -6.27
N HIS A 89 -13.47 1.77 -5.25
CA HIS A 89 -13.07 0.37 -5.16
C HIS A 89 -14.03 -0.42 -4.26
#